data_AF-A8YDY2-F1
#
_entry.id   AF-A8YDY2-F1
#
_cell.length_a   1.000
_cell.length_b   1.000
_cell.length_c   1.000
_cell.angle_alpha   90.00
_cell.angle_beta   90.00
_cell.angle_gamma   90.00
#
_symmetry.space_group_name_H-M   'P 1'
#
loop_
_entity.id
_entity.type
_entity.pdbx_description
1 polymer ?
#
loop_
_entity_poly.entity_id
_entity_poly.type
_entity_poly.pdbx_seq_one_letter_code
_entity_poly.pdbx_strand_id
1 'polypeptide(L)'
;MGEIWASDPSMAAGYWQREDATKETFQAYLADTGEGPFLRTGDLGFLLDGELYITGRIKDLIIVRGSNHYPQDLEWSVQHLNEVFRPDYGAAFSIEDNGEEQLVIVQELERRSGELDTAELIADIRQEIAEEHEIMTHAIVLAKSGTILKTASGKIQRRAIKQNFLNGNMSIIDAWSENPQLVSKFDRSISETEA
;
A
#
# COMPACT_ATOMS: atom_id res chain seq x y z
N MET A 1 8.71 -18.69 3.63
CA MET A 1 7.50 -17.86 3.40
C MET A 1 6.99 -18.16 2.00
N GLY A 2 5.68 -18.30 1.82
CA GLY A 2 5.06 -18.59 0.53
C GLY A 2 3.60 -18.15 0.48
N GLU A 3 2.97 -18.29 -0.69
CA GLU A 3 1.53 -18.07 -0.81
C GLU A 3 0.77 -19.09 0.03
N ILE A 4 -0.21 -18.63 0.80
CA ILE A 4 -1.10 -19.51 1.55
C ILE A 4 -2.13 -20.06 0.57
N TRP A 5 -2.09 -21.38 0.37
CA TRP A 5 -3.12 -22.12 -0.36
C TRP A 5 -3.96 -22.91 0.63
N ALA A 6 -5.25 -22.99 0.38
CA ALA A 6 -6.18 -23.69 1.27
C ALA A 6 -7.11 -24.61 0.46
N SER A 7 -7.62 -25.66 1.10
CA SER A 7 -8.66 -26.54 0.55
C SER A 7 -9.63 -26.89 1.67
N ASP A 8 -10.91 -26.65 1.46
CA ASP A 8 -11.98 -26.97 2.41
C ASP A 8 -13.29 -27.25 1.65
N PRO A 9 -14.15 -28.17 2.12
CA PRO A 9 -15.45 -28.44 1.49
C PRO A 9 -16.37 -27.22 1.38
N SER A 10 -16.16 -26.18 2.19
CA SER A 10 -16.97 -24.96 2.24
C SER A 10 -16.50 -23.87 1.26
N MET A 11 -15.45 -24.13 0.48
CA MET A 11 -14.93 -23.15 -0.47
C MET A 11 -15.94 -22.82 -1.57
N ALA A 12 -15.95 -21.55 -1.98
CA ALA A 12 -16.81 -21.10 -3.07
C ALA A 12 -16.43 -21.80 -4.39
N ALA A 13 -17.41 -22.06 -5.24
CA ALA A 13 -17.21 -22.71 -6.54
C ALA A 13 -16.41 -21.86 -7.54
N GLY A 14 -16.31 -20.54 -7.29
CA GLY A 14 -15.60 -19.61 -8.16
C GLY A 14 -16.17 -18.21 -8.15
N TYR A 15 -15.66 -17.39 -9.06
CA TYR A 15 -16.18 -16.06 -9.35
C TYR A 15 -17.35 -16.16 -10.34
N TRP A 16 -18.43 -15.43 -10.04
CA TRP A 16 -19.60 -15.33 -10.91
C TRP A 16 -19.22 -14.86 -12.32
N GLN A 17 -19.57 -15.64 -13.35
CA GLN A 17 -19.32 -15.36 -14.76
C GLN A 17 -17.86 -15.03 -15.11
N ARG A 18 -16.88 -15.54 -14.34
CA ARG A 18 -15.45 -15.39 -14.64
C ARG A 18 -14.74 -16.73 -14.55
N GLU A 19 -14.89 -17.55 -15.58
CA GLU A 19 -14.34 -18.91 -15.64
C GLU A 19 -12.81 -18.92 -15.56
N ASP A 20 -12.12 -18.07 -16.33
CA ASP A 20 -10.65 -18.01 -16.33
C ASP A 20 -10.09 -17.64 -14.95
N ALA A 21 -10.63 -16.57 -14.33
CA ALA A 21 -10.24 -16.15 -12.99
C ALA A 21 -10.58 -17.20 -11.93
N THR A 22 -11.69 -17.93 -12.12
CA THR A 22 -12.08 -19.04 -11.25
C THR A 22 -11.05 -20.16 -11.33
N LYS A 23 -10.66 -20.56 -12.54
CA LYS A 23 -9.66 -21.60 -12.75
C LYS A 23 -8.31 -21.20 -12.15
N GLU A 24 -7.87 -19.97 -12.38
CA GLU A 24 -6.61 -19.46 -11.84
C GLU A 24 -6.59 -19.44 -10.31
N THR A 25 -7.73 -19.09 -9.67
CA THR A 25 -7.79 -18.82 -8.23
C THR A 25 -8.24 -20.04 -7.41
N PHE A 26 -9.23 -20.79 -7.87
CA PHE A 26 -9.89 -21.87 -7.12
C PHE A 26 -9.51 -23.28 -7.58
N GLN A 27 -8.76 -23.41 -8.68
CA GLN A 27 -8.39 -24.72 -9.26
C GLN A 27 -6.87 -24.83 -9.39
N ALA A 28 -6.15 -24.44 -8.36
CA ALA A 28 -4.70 -24.58 -8.33
C ALA A 28 -4.28 -25.99 -7.90
N TYR A 29 -3.22 -26.52 -8.51
CA TYR A 29 -2.69 -27.85 -8.23
C TYR A 29 -1.18 -27.77 -7.97
N LEU A 30 -0.68 -28.59 -7.06
CA LEU A 30 0.75 -28.70 -6.80
C LEU A 30 1.46 -29.28 -8.02
N ALA A 31 2.54 -28.65 -8.46
CA ALA A 31 3.20 -29.01 -9.72
C ALA A 31 3.92 -30.36 -9.66
N ASP A 32 4.37 -30.77 -8.47
CA ASP A 32 5.14 -31.99 -8.21
C ASP A 32 4.25 -33.21 -7.92
N THR A 33 3.16 -33.03 -7.16
CA THR A 33 2.26 -34.14 -6.78
C THR A 33 0.99 -34.19 -7.60
N GLY A 34 0.57 -33.09 -8.23
CA GLY A 34 -0.73 -32.94 -8.86
C GLY A 34 -1.89 -32.83 -7.87
N GLU A 35 -1.62 -32.66 -6.57
CA GLU A 35 -2.65 -32.55 -5.53
C GLU A 35 -3.44 -31.24 -5.66
N GLY A 36 -4.73 -31.28 -5.35
CA GLY A 36 -5.66 -30.14 -5.42
C GLY A 36 -7.11 -30.59 -5.64
N PRO A 37 -8.03 -29.66 -5.95
CA PRO A 37 -7.79 -28.24 -6.15
C PRO A 37 -7.57 -27.47 -4.83
N PHE A 38 -6.77 -26.42 -4.91
CA PHE A 38 -6.57 -25.44 -3.85
C PHE A 38 -7.07 -24.05 -4.28
N LEU A 39 -7.56 -23.30 -3.29
CA LEU A 39 -7.75 -21.86 -3.36
C LEU A 39 -6.41 -21.15 -3.12
N ARG A 40 -6.02 -20.33 -4.08
CA ARG A 40 -4.94 -19.35 -3.96
C ARG A 40 -5.47 -18.11 -3.26
N THR A 41 -5.10 -17.92 -1.99
CA THR A 41 -5.63 -16.80 -1.19
C THR A 41 -5.07 -15.45 -1.64
N GLY A 42 -3.90 -15.45 -2.28
CA GLY A 42 -3.11 -14.24 -2.55
C GLY A 42 -2.44 -13.63 -1.32
N ASP A 43 -2.58 -14.27 -0.14
CA ASP A 43 -1.94 -13.86 1.10
C ASP A 43 -0.61 -14.63 1.28
N LEU A 44 0.41 -13.96 1.83
CA LEU A 44 1.72 -14.53 2.14
C LEU A 44 1.78 -14.94 3.60
N GLY A 45 2.41 -16.08 3.87
CA GLY A 45 2.63 -16.52 5.24
C GLY A 45 3.62 -17.65 5.41
N PHE A 46 3.68 -18.15 6.63
CA PHE A 46 4.45 -19.33 7.00
C PHE A 46 3.84 -20.01 8.23
N LEU A 47 4.18 -21.29 8.41
CA LEU A 47 3.86 -22.03 9.62
C LEU A 47 5.06 -21.95 10.58
N LEU A 48 4.78 -21.67 11.84
CA LEU A 48 5.75 -21.73 12.93
C LEU A 48 5.06 -22.38 14.13
N ASP A 49 5.68 -23.42 14.69
CA ASP A 49 5.16 -24.17 15.85
C ASP A 49 3.70 -24.63 15.72
N GLY A 50 3.28 -24.95 14.50
CA GLY A 50 1.92 -25.42 14.19
C GLY A 50 0.89 -24.32 13.96
N GLU A 51 1.27 -23.05 14.08
CA GLU A 51 0.41 -21.90 13.85
C GLU A 51 0.72 -21.19 12.52
N LEU A 52 -0.32 -20.68 11.87
CA LEU A 52 -0.21 -19.94 10.60
C LEU A 52 -0.07 -18.44 10.86
N TYR A 53 1.03 -17.86 10.41
CA TYR A 53 1.29 -16.42 10.46
C TYR A 53 1.10 -15.81 9.07
N ILE A 54 0.21 -14.81 8.98
CA ILE A 54 -0.05 -14.06 7.75
C ILE A 54 0.81 -12.79 7.78
N THR A 55 1.61 -12.60 6.73
CA THR A 55 2.60 -11.52 6.61
C THR A 55 2.17 -10.41 5.66
N GLY A 56 1.18 -10.63 4.80
CA GLY A 56 0.70 -9.59 3.88
C GLY A 56 0.06 -10.17 2.63
N ARG A 57 -0.11 -9.34 1.60
CA ARG A 57 -0.64 -9.74 0.30
C ARG A 57 0.42 -9.70 -0.78
N ILE A 58 0.45 -10.72 -1.63
CA ILE A 58 1.40 -10.81 -2.75
C ILE A 58 1.35 -9.56 -3.62
N LYS A 59 0.14 -9.09 -3.92
CA LYS A 59 -0.07 -7.94 -4.82
C LYS A 59 0.23 -6.59 -4.19
N ASP A 60 0.44 -6.54 -2.89
CA ASP A 60 0.74 -5.32 -2.16
C ASP A 60 2.23 -5.25 -1.75
N LEU A 61 3.00 -6.34 -1.89
CA LEU A 61 4.43 -6.35 -1.58
C LEU A 61 5.18 -5.35 -2.45
N ILE A 62 5.99 -4.50 -1.82
CA ILE A 62 6.84 -3.51 -2.49
C ILE A 62 8.20 -4.15 -2.74
N ILE A 63 8.66 -4.18 -3.99
CA ILE A 63 9.94 -4.79 -4.35
C ILE A 63 10.82 -3.74 -5.00
N VAL A 64 11.72 -3.16 -4.21
CA VAL A 64 12.64 -2.11 -4.67
C VAL A 64 14.06 -2.63 -4.56
N ARG A 65 14.82 -2.56 -5.67
CA ARG A 65 16.22 -3.01 -5.76
C ARG A 65 16.47 -4.45 -5.28
N GLY A 66 15.47 -5.32 -5.45
CA GLY A 66 15.55 -6.74 -5.08
C GLY A 66 15.24 -7.04 -3.60
N SER A 67 14.89 -6.03 -2.81
CA SER A 67 14.46 -6.17 -1.43
C SER A 67 12.94 -6.10 -1.31
N ASN A 68 12.38 -6.94 -0.45
CA ASN A 68 10.94 -7.02 -0.17
C ASN A 68 10.59 -6.14 1.02
N HIS A 69 9.68 -5.20 0.83
CA HIS A 69 9.19 -4.32 1.89
C HIS A 69 7.68 -4.48 2.03
N TYR A 70 7.23 -4.73 3.26
CA TYR A 70 5.82 -4.84 3.57
C TYR A 70 5.22 -3.45 3.79
N PRO A 71 4.18 -3.04 3.04
CA PRO A 71 3.62 -1.71 3.17
C PRO A 71 3.19 -1.35 4.59
N GLN A 72 2.62 -2.31 5.32
CA GLN A 72 2.14 -2.06 6.68
C GLN A 72 3.26 -1.71 7.67
N ASP A 73 4.49 -2.19 7.43
CA ASP A 73 5.62 -1.91 8.31
C ASP A 73 6.11 -0.46 8.07
N LEU A 74 6.18 -0.05 6.80
CA LEU A 74 6.49 1.33 6.40
C LEU A 74 5.45 2.32 6.94
N GLU A 75 4.16 2.00 6.75
CA GLU A 75 3.04 2.80 7.25
C GLU A 75 3.05 2.89 8.78
N TRP A 76 3.41 1.79 9.46
CA TRP A 76 3.51 1.75 10.90
C TRP A 76 4.64 2.65 11.40
N SER A 77 5.82 2.64 10.79
CA SER A 77 6.90 3.56 11.21
C SER A 77 6.47 5.00 11.01
N VAL A 78 5.92 5.34 9.84
CA VAL A 78 5.51 6.72 9.53
C VAL A 78 4.49 7.26 10.53
N GLN A 79 3.43 6.50 10.83
CA GLN A 79 2.37 7.03 11.71
C GLN A 79 2.82 7.26 13.16
N HIS A 80 3.94 6.68 13.60
CA HIS A 80 4.46 6.83 14.96
C HIS A 80 5.49 7.95 15.11
N LEU A 81 5.93 8.57 14.01
CA LEU A 81 6.93 9.65 14.04
C LEU A 81 6.42 10.93 14.70
N ASN A 82 5.16 11.27 14.48
CA ASN A 82 4.60 12.52 14.95
C ASN A 82 3.12 12.35 15.26
N GLU A 83 2.65 12.93 16.36
CA GLU A 83 1.26 12.88 16.78
C GLU A 83 0.28 13.54 15.80
N VAL A 84 0.77 14.33 14.84
CA VAL A 84 -0.06 14.89 13.77
C VAL A 84 -0.36 13.86 12.68
N PHE A 85 0.41 12.78 12.57
CA PHE A 85 0.11 11.70 11.64
C PHE A 85 -1.06 10.89 12.17
N ARG A 86 -2.10 10.80 11.35
CA ARG A 86 -3.32 10.09 11.71
C ARG A 86 -3.08 8.57 11.71
N PRO A 87 -3.22 7.88 12.86
CA PRO A 87 -2.99 6.44 12.94
C PRO A 87 -3.97 5.65 12.08
N ASP A 88 -3.51 4.60 11.40
CA ASP A 88 -4.23 3.75 10.46
C ASP A 88 -4.77 4.47 9.19
N TYR A 89 -4.25 5.67 8.90
CA TYR A 89 -4.54 6.44 7.68
C TYR A 89 -3.25 6.82 6.94
N GLY A 90 -2.34 5.84 6.81
CA GLY A 90 -1.20 5.87 5.89
C GLY A 90 -1.37 4.86 4.77
N ALA A 91 -0.69 5.05 3.64
CA ALA A 91 -0.57 4.06 2.58
C ALA A 91 0.81 4.11 1.94
N ALA A 92 1.51 2.99 1.94
CA ALA A 92 2.74 2.78 1.19
C ALA A 92 2.45 1.89 -0.03
N PHE A 93 3.04 2.25 -1.18
CA PHE A 93 2.96 1.46 -2.41
C PHE A 93 4.10 1.83 -3.34
N SER A 94 4.48 0.92 -4.25
CA SER A 94 5.41 1.26 -5.34
C SER A 94 4.68 1.82 -6.55
N ILE A 95 5.35 2.66 -7.33
CA ILE A 95 5.01 3.02 -8.71
C ILE A 95 6.19 2.63 -9.61
N GLU A 96 5.94 2.50 -10.91
CA GLU A 96 7.01 2.39 -11.89
C GLU A 96 7.37 3.80 -12.37
N ASP A 97 8.63 4.20 -12.23
CA ASP A 97 9.18 5.44 -12.80
C ASP A 97 10.52 5.11 -13.46
N ASN A 98 10.68 5.49 -14.72
CA ASN A 98 11.84 5.14 -15.56
C ASN A 98 12.20 3.63 -15.60
N GLY A 99 11.20 2.76 -15.51
CA GLY A 99 11.38 1.31 -15.54
C GLY A 99 11.87 0.69 -14.22
N GLU A 100 11.92 1.48 -13.13
CA GLU A 100 12.24 1.01 -11.80
C GLU A 100 11.03 1.15 -10.86
N GLU A 101 10.86 0.19 -9.95
CA GLU A 101 9.90 0.35 -8.85
C GLU A 101 10.43 1.36 -7.82
N GLN A 102 9.58 2.33 -7.49
CA GLN A 102 9.88 3.45 -6.62
C GLN A 102 8.83 3.60 -5.52
N LEU A 103 9.27 3.80 -4.27
CA LEU A 103 8.39 3.89 -3.11
C LEU A 103 7.64 5.23 -3.03
N VAL A 104 6.33 5.16 -2.84
CA VAL A 104 5.47 6.31 -2.54
C VAL A 104 4.79 6.10 -1.19
N ILE A 105 4.76 7.16 -0.38
CA ILE A 105 4.06 7.21 0.90
C ILE A 105 2.98 8.29 0.84
N VAL A 106 1.76 7.96 1.24
CA VAL A 106 0.66 8.92 1.44
C VAL A 106 0.24 8.83 2.90
N GLN A 107 0.25 9.94 3.62
CA GLN A 107 -0.08 9.99 5.04
C GLN A 107 -1.12 11.07 5.31
N GLU A 108 -2.27 10.70 5.88
CA GLU A 108 -3.23 11.70 6.37
C GLU A 108 -2.72 12.37 7.64
N LEU A 109 -2.95 13.68 7.72
CA LEU A 109 -2.74 14.45 8.95
C LEU A 109 -4.05 14.57 9.75
N GLU A 110 -3.92 14.55 11.07
CA GLU A 110 -4.98 14.93 11.98
C GLU A 110 -5.37 16.40 11.77
N ARG A 111 -6.67 16.70 11.92
CA ARG A 111 -7.14 18.09 11.88
C ARG A 111 -6.65 18.82 13.13
N ARG A 112 -5.57 19.60 13.00
CA ARG A 112 -5.05 20.47 14.06
C ARG A 112 -5.28 21.95 13.74
N SER A 113 -5.36 22.76 14.79
CA SER A 113 -5.41 24.22 14.70
C SER A 113 -3.98 24.78 14.81
N GLY A 114 -3.44 25.35 13.74
CA GLY A 114 -2.11 25.94 13.71
C GLY A 114 -1.39 25.69 12.38
N GLU A 115 -0.32 26.45 12.11
CA GLU A 115 0.59 26.15 11.02
C GLU A 115 1.43 24.91 11.39
N LEU A 116 1.54 23.98 10.45
CA LEU A 116 2.40 22.80 10.55
C LEU A 116 3.60 23.02 9.64
N ASP A 117 4.80 22.69 10.12
CA ASP A 117 5.98 22.64 9.26
C ASP A 117 5.94 21.33 8.44
N THR A 118 5.27 21.40 7.29
CA THR A 118 5.12 20.23 6.40
C THR A 118 6.44 19.79 5.80
N ALA A 119 7.42 20.69 5.65
CA ALA A 119 8.74 20.36 5.13
C ALA A 119 9.54 19.52 6.14
N GLU A 120 9.48 19.86 7.43
CA GLU A 120 10.06 19.06 8.51
C GLU A 120 9.41 17.67 8.57
N LEU A 121 8.07 17.58 8.56
CA LEU A 121 7.35 16.30 8.56
C LEU A 121 7.74 15.39 7.38
N ILE A 122 7.90 15.97 6.18
CA ILE A 122 8.36 15.22 5.00
C ILE A 122 9.80 14.75 5.22
N ALA A 123 10.70 15.60 5.73
CA ALA A 123 12.08 15.23 5.99
C ALA A 123 12.18 14.07 7.00
N ASP A 124 11.40 14.11 8.08
CA ASP A 124 11.33 13.06 9.09
C ASP A 124 10.89 11.71 8.49
N ILE A 125 9.84 11.72 7.65
CA ILE A 125 9.38 10.51 6.96
C ILE A 125 10.50 9.91 6.09
N ARG A 126 11.23 10.75 5.33
CA ARG A 126 12.33 10.29 4.47
C ARG A 126 13.44 9.67 5.30
N GLN A 127 13.78 10.29 6.42
CA GLN A 127 14.86 9.83 7.30
C GLN A 127 14.50 8.49 7.95
N GLU A 128 13.33 8.40 8.60
CA GLU A 128 12.86 7.17 9.25
C GLU A 128 12.84 5.98 8.29
N ILE A 129 12.30 6.19 7.08
CA ILE A 129 12.15 5.12 6.11
C ILE A 129 13.51 4.67 5.56
N ALA A 130 14.46 5.59 5.42
CA ALA A 130 15.82 5.24 5.03
C ALA A 130 16.58 4.52 6.14
N GLU A 131 16.42 4.94 7.40
CA GLU A 131 17.15 4.39 8.55
C GLU A 131 16.60 3.04 9.01
N GLU A 132 15.28 2.89 9.15
CA GLU A 132 14.64 1.69 9.70
C GLU A 132 14.40 0.63 8.63
N HIS A 133 14.09 1.04 7.38
CA HIS A 133 13.64 0.12 6.33
C HIS A 133 14.63 -0.02 5.16
N GLU A 134 15.77 0.69 5.21
CA GLU A 134 16.83 0.66 4.19
C GLU A 134 16.32 0.93 2.75
N ILE A 135 15.26 1.73 2.61
CA ILE A 135 14.64 2.09 1.33
C ILE A 135 14.47 3.60 1.24
N MET A 136 14.70 4.16 0.04
CA MET A 136 14.48 5.58 -0.20
C MET A 136 13.05 5.83 -0.67
N THR A 137 12.38 6.82 -0.08
CA THR A 137 11.09 7.32 -0.58
C THR A 137 11.30 8.16 -1.84
N HIS A 138 10.55 7.87 -2.90
CA HIS A 138 10.58 8.62 -4.17
C HIS A 138 9.54 9.74 -4.21
N ALA A 139 8.42 9.56 -3.53
CA ALA A 139 7.41 10.60 -3.32
C ALA A 139 6.71 10.45 -1.98
N ILE A 140 6.37 11.58 -1.36
CA ILE A 140 5.60 11.66 -0.13
C ILE A 140 4.46 12.65 -0.34
N VAL A 141 3.27 12.27 0.11
CA VAL A 141 2.09 13.14 0.10
C VAL A 141 1.51 13.23 1.50
N LEU A 142 1.47 14.45 2.03
CA LEU A 142 0.71 14.75 3.24
C LEU A 142 -0.72 15.09 2.82
N ALA A 143 -1.66 14.25 3.22
CA ALA A 143 -3.04 14.29 2.73
C ALA A 143 -4.01 14.91 3.74
N LYS A 144 -5.09 15.52 3.22
CA LYS A 144 -6.24 15.92 4.03
C LYS A 144 -7.07 14.70 4.42
N SER A 145 -7.76 14.80 5.55
CA SER A 145 -8.67 13.77 6.06
C SER A 145 -9.72 13.36 5.02
N GLY A 146 -9.86 12.05 4.79
CA GLY A 146 -10.79 11.47 3.81
C GLY A 146 -10.15 11.06 2.48
N THR A 147 -8.84 11.23 2.33
CA THR A 147 -8.08 10.84 1.13
C THR A 147 -7.73 9.35 1.14
N ILE A 148 -7.43 8.79 2.31
CA ILE A 148 -7.09 7.38 2.48
C ILE A 148 -8.37 6.55 2.47
N LEU A 149 -8.49 5.74 1.43
CA LEU A 149 -9.64 4.88 1.19
C LEU A 149 -9.51 3.58 1.98
N LYS A 150 -10.58 3.19 2.69
CA LYS A 150 -10.65 1.94 3.47
C LYS A 150 -11.82 1.07 3.00
N THR A 151 -11.73 -0.24 3.16
CA THR A 151 -12.85 -1.16 2.94
C THR A 151 -13.89 -1.00 4.04
N ALA A 152 -15.07 -1.60 3.88
CA ALA A 152 -16.08 -1.65 4.96
C ALA A 152 -15.57 -2.29 6.26
N SER A 153 -14.56 -3.16 6.16
CA SER A 153 -13.85 -3.78 7.30
C SER A 153 -12.67 -2.96 7.83
N GLY A 154 -12.46 -1.74 7.32
CA GLY A 154 -11.38 -0.86 7.77
C GLY A 154 -10.00 -1.14 7.19
N LYS A 155 -9.85 -2.00 6.17
CA LYS A 155 -8.54 -2.26 5.54
C LYS A 155 -8.20 -1.17 4.53
N ILE A 156 -6.97 -0.67 4.53
CA ILE A 156 -6.50 0.32 3.56
C ILE A 156 -6.59 -0.24 2.13
N GLN A 157 -7.17 0.53 1.21
CA GLN A 157 -7.28 0.19 -0.20
C GLN A 157 -6.08 0.74 -0.99
N ARG A 158 -4.87 0.23 -0.71
CA ARG A 158 -3.60 0.73 -1.29
C ARG A 158 -3.64 0.87 -2.80
N ARG A 159 -4.22 -0.11 -3.50
CA ARG A 159 -4.36 -0.07 -4.97
C ARG A 159 -5.22 1.09 -5.44
N ALA A 160 -6.33 1.39 -4.75
CA ALA A 160 -7.18 2.53 -5.10
C ALA A 160 -6.46 3.86 -4.82
N ILE A 161 -5.74 3.94 -3.69
CA ILE A 161 -4.93 5.13 -3.34
C ILE A 161 -3.80 5.33 -4.36
N LYS A 162 -3.10 4.28 -4.78
CA LYS A 162 -2.11 4.31 -5.87
C LYS A 162 -2.71 4.85 -7.16
N GLN A 163 -3.92 4.42 -7.54
CA GLN A 163 -4.59 4.94 -8.73
C GLN A 163 -4.95 6.43 -8.59
N ASN A 164 -5.46 6.84 -7.42
CA ASN A 164 -5.74 8.25 -7.14
C ASN A 164 -4.46 9.09 -7.18
N PHE A 165 -3.36 8.58 -6.60
CA PHE A 165 -2.05 9.20 -6.70
C PHE A 165 -1.63 9.35 -8.15
N LEU A 166 -1.67 8.29 -8.96
CA LEU A 166 -1.26 8.34 -10.38
C LEU A 166 -2.09 9.35 -11.18
N ASN A 167 -3.41 9.39 -10.94
CA ASN A 167 -4.35 10.26 -11.64
C ASN A 167 -4.35 11.72 -11.16
N GLY A 168 -3.71 12.03 -10.03
CA GLY A 168 -3.76 13.38 -9.44
C GLY A 168 -5.02 13.65 -8.61
N ASN A 169 -5.83 12.63 -8.32
CA ASN A 169 -7.14 12.76 -7.67
C ASN A 169 -7.01 12.61 -6.15
N MET A 170 -6.26 13.50 -5.50
CA MET A 170 -6.07 13.47 -4.05
C MET A 170 -6.24 14.85 -3.43
N SER A 171 -6.82 14.89 -2.23
CA SER A 171 -6.93 16.12 -1.46
C SER A 171 -5.69 16.23 -0.57
N ILE A 172 -4.75 17.09 -0.95
CA ILE A 172 -3.44 17.17 -0.28
C ILE A 172 -3.29 18.44 0.56
N ILE A 173 -2.35 18.38 1.50
CA ILE A 173 -1.83 19.51 2.28
C ILE A 173 -0.51 19.95 1.66
N ASP A 174 0.41 19.00 1.45
CA ASP A 174 1.71 19.23 0.84
C ASP A 174 2.24 17.92 0.21
N ALA A 175 3.23 18.03 -0.66
CA ALA A 175 3.85 16.88 -1.31
C ALA A 175 5.31 17.15 -1.71
N TRP A 176 6.13 16.11 -1.68
CA TRP A 176 7.50 16.12 -2.14
C TRP A 176 7.78 14.91 -3.03
N SER A 177 8.67 15.06 -4.01
CA SER A 177 9.18 13.95 -4.81
C SER A 177 10.56 14.24 -5.40
N GLU A 178 11.37 13.19 -5.56
CA GLU A 178 12.62 13.25 -6.34
C GLU A 178 12.37 13.53 -7.83
N ASN A 179 11.17 13.18 -8.32
CA ASN A 179 10.68 13.56 -9.64
C ASN A 179 9.51 14.55 -9.49
N PRO A 180 9.76 15.88 -9.59
CA PRO A 180 8.73 16.91 -9.35
C PRO A 180 7.46 16.76 -10.20
N GLN A 181 7.55 16.10 -11.35
CA GLN A 181 6.41 15.85 -12.24
C GLN A 181 5.34 14.98 -11.56
N LEU A 182 5.74 14.07 -10.67
CA LEU A 182 4.85 13.18 -9.95
C LEU A 182 3.89 13.93 -9.02
N VAL A 183 4.31 15.09 -8.49
CA VAL A 183 3.53 15.86 -7.51
C VAL A 183 2.95 17.16 -8.07
N SER A 184 3.52 17.71 -9.15
CA SER A 184 3.02 18.93 -9.82
C SER A 184 1.56 18.87 -10.29
N LYS A 185 1.01 17.67 -10.42
CA LYS A 185 -0.39 17.45 -10.81
C LYS A 185 -1.37 17.78 -9.69
N PHE A 186 -0.92 17.80 -8.45
CA PHE A 186 -1.77 18.16 -7.31
C PHE A 186 -1.94 19.67 -7.17
N ASP A 187 -0.99 20.48 -7.64
CA ASP A 187 -1.06 21.96 -7.61
C ASP A 187 -2.27 22.50 -8.38
N ARG A 188 -2.70 21.81 -9.43
CA ARG A 188 -3.87 22.20 -10.25
C ARG A 188 -5.22 21.98 -9.56
N SER A 189 -5.26 21.15 -8.50
CA SER A 189 -6.49 20.88 -7.74
C SER A 189 -6.79 21.95 -6.68
N ILE A 190 -5.78 22.74 -6.30
CA ILE A 190 -5.94 23.82 -5.31
C ILE A 190 -6.70 25.01 -5.92
N SER A 191 -6.59 25.24 -7.24
CA SER A 191 -7.25 26.35 -7.94
C SER A 191 -8.75 26.16 -8.21
N GLU A 192 -9.32 24.96 -8.08
CA GLU A 192 -10.73 24.71 -8.42
C GLU A 192 -11.69 24.69 -7.21
N THR A 193 -11.19 24.77 -5.98
CA THR A 193 -12.04 24.76 -4.77
C THR A 193 -12.32 26.16 -4.20
N GLU A 194 -11.80 27.22 -4.82
CA GLU A 194 -12.03 28.62 -4.40
C GLU A 194 -12.94 29.43 -5.35
N ALA A 195 -13.69 28.78 -6.26
CA ALA A 195 -14.63 29.43 -7.18
C ALA A 195 -16.10 29.21 -6.84
#